data_AF-G0NTX4-F1
#
_entry.id   AF-G0NTX4-F1
#
_cell.length_a   1.000
_cell.length_b   1.000
_cell.length_c   1.000
_cell.angle_alpha   90.00
_cell.angle_beta   90.00
_cell.angle_gamma   90.00
#
_symmetry.space_group_name_H-M   'P 1'
#
loop_
_entity.id
_entity.type
_entity.pdbx_description
1 polymer ?
#
loop_
_entity_poly.entity_id
_entity_poly.type
_entity_poly.pdbx_seq_one_letter_code
_entity_poly.pdbx_strand_id
1 'polypeptide(L)'
;MEFFPKSRKLNKLTSGIENSASTLKLPTSGQLFCFVETSEKHYADRVPSVASTWLPKCDNGRFFTKTPLPDTKMPFSTVYRNLEDSYYDLFRKTLLGFYYSYAYISKDFDWYLKADDDNYYVIDHLKDYLNTLDPSEPLYLGYRLKPFLQDGYNSGGPGYILSNAAVRIFVEYLYNDEKLCPYDWAEDRGMGRCLASMGITPSDTRDKTGANRFVPFLPKEMLEVPAGYHYYPLNNRSLISENFVSLHRISPRKMIFLDSILYPKSGKRLFTPEFFDLL
;
A
#
# COMPACT_ATOMS: atom_id res chain seq x y z
N MET A 1 -25.00 -19.32 9.22
CA MET A 1 -23.62 -19.02 8.78
C MET A 1 -22.76 -19.04 10.01
N GLU A 2 -21.97 -20.10 10.22
CA GLU A 2 -21.02 -20.16 11.33
C GLU A 2 -19.90 -19.16 11.04
N PHE A 3 -20.03 -17.97 11.63
CA PHE A 3 -18.97 -16.98 11.63
C PHE A 3 -17.81 -17.54 12.45
N PHE A 4 -16.72 -17.92 11.80
CA PHE A 4 -15.45 -18.13 12.48
C PHE A 4 -15.23 -16.94 13.44
N PRO A 5 -14.96 -17.15 14.74
CA PRO A 5 -14.62 -16.03 15.61
C PRO A 5 -13.39 -15.34 14.99
N LYS A 6 -13.51 -14.03 14.75
CA LYS A 6 -12.47 -13.18 14.13
C LYS A 6 -11.22 -13.18 15.00
N SER A 7 -10.42 -14.23 14.88
CA SER A 7 -9.24 -14.48 15.70
C SER A 7 -8.04 -13.73 15.14
N ARG A 8 -7.22 -13.17 16.04
CA ARG A 8 -5.86 -12.67 15.75
C ARG A 8 -4.74 -13.68 16.06
N LYS A 9 -5.09 -14.90 16.48
CA LYS A 9 -4.12 -15.93 16.81
C LYS A 9 -3.27 -16.31 15.59
N LEU A 10 -2.01 -15.90 15.59
CA LEU A 10 -1.08 -16.07 14.48
C LEU A 10 -0.92 -17.53 14.07
N ASN A 11 -0.80 -18.46 15.02
CA ASN A 11 -0.67 -19.89 14.70
C ASN A 11 -1.85 -20.45 13.88
N LYS A 12 -3.05 -19.89 14.02
CA LYS A 12 -4.21 -20.24 13.18
C LYS A 12 -4.15 -19.54 11.83
N LEU A 13 -3.78 -18.26 11.82
CA LEU A 13 -3.78 -17.44 10.60
C LEU A 13 -2.65 -17.80 9.64
N THR A 14 -1.49 -18.21 10.16
CA THR A 14 -0.30 -18.54 9.35
C THR A 14 -0.19 -20.02 9.00
N SER A 15 -1.07 -20.86 9.54
CA SER A 15 -1.09 -22.30 9.26
C SER A 15 -1.30 -22.55 7.76
N GLY A 16 -0.40 -23.32 7.16
CA GLY A 16 -0.51 -23.74 5.77
C GLY A 16 -0.30 -22.61 4.76
N ILE A 17 0.29 -21.47 5.11
CA ILE A 17 0.69 -20.46 4.10
C ILE A 17 1.68 -21.11 3.11
N GLU A 18 1.40 -20.94 1.82
CA GLU A 18 2.31 -21.31 0.73
C GLU A 18 3.01 -20.07 0.19
N ASN A 19 4.29 -20.24 -0.17
CA ASN A 19 5.09 -19.22 -0.82
C ASN A 19 5.52 -19.76 -2.20
N SER A 20 5.42 -18.95 -3.25
CA SER A 20 5.91 -19.36 -4.56
C SER A 20 7.44 -19.45 -4.57
N ALA A 21 7.99 -20.34 -5.41
CA ALA A 21 9.44 -20.53 -5.50
C ALA A 21 10.20 -19.24 -5.85
N SER A 22 9.58 -18.32 -6.59
CA SER A 22 10.16 -17.02 -6.92
C SER A 22 10.42 -16.13 -5.71
N THR A 23 9.66 -16.29 -4.62
CA THR A 23 9.88 -15.51 -3.39
C THR A 23 11.24 -15.80 -2.73
N LEU A 24 11.81 -16.98 -2.96
CA LEU A 24 13.13 -17.39 -2.43
C LEU A 24 14.30 -16.64 -3.08
N LYS A 25 14.06 -16.00 -4.24
CA LYS A 25 15.06 -15.22 -4.97
C LYS A 25 15.01 -13.74 -4.64
N LEU A 26 14.01 -13.30 -3.89
CA LEU A 26 13.87 -11.90 -3.51
C LEU A 26 14.81 -11.57 -2.35
N PRO A 27 15.47 -10.39 -2.37
CA PRO A 27 16.20 -9.85 -1.23
C PRO A 27 15.42 -9.95 0.07
N THR A 28 16.09 -10.23 1.19
CA THR A 28 15.49 -10.22 2.54
C THR A 28 15.91 -8.99 3.34
N SER A 29 16.51 -8.00 2.70
CA SER A 29 16.82 -6.69 3.27
C SER A 29 16.86 -5.68 2.13
N GLY A 30 16.77 -4.40 2.47
CA GLY A 30 16.81 -3.31 1.48
C GLY A 30 15.99 -2.10 1.92
N GLN A 31 15.75 -1.20 0.99
CA GLN A 31 15.00 0.01 1.28
C GLN A 31 13.50 -0.27 1.34
N LEU A 32 12.95 -1.00 0.37
CA LEU A 32 11.51 -1.05 0.14
C LEU A 32 10.98 -2.48 -0.02
N PHE A 33 10.19 -2.90 0.97
CA PHE A 33 9.31 -4.07 0.88
C PHE A 33 7.92 -3.65 0.39
N CYS A 34 7.38 -4.35 -0.59
CA CYS A 34 6.05 -4.10 -1.14
C CYS A 34 5.21 -5.38 -1.10
N PHE A 35 4.04 -5.31 -0.46
CA PHE A 35 3.02 -6.33 -0.63
C PHE A 35 1.78 -5.76 -1.32
N VAL A 36 1.30 -6.51 -2.31
CA VAL A 36 0.07 -6.19 -3.04
C VAL A 36 -1.02 -7.14 -2.58
N GLU A 37 -2.06 -6.58 -1.98
CA GLU A 37 -3.27 -7.31 -1.66
C GLU A 37 -4.12 -7.48 -2.93
N THR A 38 -4.56 -8.71 -3.18
CA THR A 38 -5.42 -9.05 -4.32
C THR A 38 -6.30 -10.25 -3.99
N SER A 39 -7.21 -10.60 -4.90
CA SER A 39 -8.03 -11.79 -4.78
C SER A 39 -8.26 -12.51 -6.11
N GLU A 40 -8.80 -13.73 -6.05
CA GLU A 40 -8.84 -14.65 -7.20
C GLU A 40 -9.49 -14.07 -8.45
N LYS A 41 -10.51 -13.22 -8.27
CA LYS A 41 -11.19 -12.52 -9.37
C LYS A 41 -10.24 -11.64 -10.21
N HIS A 42 -9.08 -11.27 -9.66
CA HIS A 42 -8.11 -10.36 -10.28
C HIS A 42 -6.82 -11.03 -10.77
N TYR A 43 -6.71 -12.35 -10.61
CA TYR A 43 -5.53 -13.11 -11.03
C TYR A 43 -5.30 -13.07 -12.55
N ALA A 44 -6.37 -12.95 -13.33
CA ALA A 44 -6.31 -12.97 -14.79
C ALA A 44 -6.16 -11.57 -15.43
N ASP A 45 -6.43 -10.48 -14.70
CA ASP A 45 -6.44 -9.12 -15.26
C ASP A 45 -5.45 -8.16 -14.57
N ARG A 46 -5.66 -7.82 -13.29
CA ARG A 46 -4.88 -6.81 -12.57
C ARG A 46 -3.51 -7.33 -12.15
N VAL A 47 -3.46 -8.54 -11.61
CA VAL A 47 -2.22 -9.16 -11.12
C VAL A 47 -1.11 -9.18 -12.20
N PRO A 48 -1.37 -9.63 -13.45
CA PRO A 48 -0.35 -9.59 -14.50
C PRO A 48 0.16 -8.18 -14.82
N SER A 49 -0.70 -7.16 -14.77
CA SER A 49 -0.29 -5.78 -15.04
C SER A 49 0.61 -5.22 -13.95
N VAL A 50 0.30 -5.49 -12.67
CA VAL A 50 1.16 -5.10 -11.54
C VAL A 50 2.50 -5.85 -11.60
N ALA A 51 2.46 -7.15 -11.88
CA ALA A 51 3.65 -8.00 -11.96
C ALA A 51 4.60 -7.64 -13.12
N SER A 52 4.06 -7.10 -14.22
CA SER A 52 4.85 -6.71 -15.40
C SER A 52 5.30 -5.25 -15.39
N THR A 53 4.83 -4.43 -14.44
CA THR A 53 5.13 -3.00 -14.38
C THR A 53 5.93 -2.63 -13.13
N TRP A 54 5.28 -2.17 -12.07
CA TRP A 54 5.94 -1.48 -10.96
C TRP A 54 6.41 -2.41 -9.84
N LEU A 55 5.72 -3.54 -9.58
CA LEU A 55 6.04 -4.41 -8.44
C LEU A 55 7.48 -4.97 -8.46
N PRO A 56 8.04 -5.38 -9.62
CA PRO A 56 9.43 -5.84 -9.70
C PRO A 56 10.48 -4.76 -9.40
N LYS A 57 10.09 -3.48 -9.35
CA LYS A 57 10.99 -2.36 -9.05
C LYS A 57 11.19 -2.16 -7.54
N CYS A 58 10.35 -2.78 -6.69
CA CYS A 58 10.60 -2.89 -5.25
C CYS A 58 11.76 -3.83 -4.96
N ASP A 59 12.47 -3.66 -3.84
CA ASP A 59 13.57 -4.56 -3.49
C ASP A 59 13.02 -5.96 -3.18
N ASN A 60 11.85 -6.02 -2.53
CA ASN A 60 11.10 -7.23 -2.34
C ASN A 60 9.60 -6.97 -2.59
N GLY A 61 9.17 -7.19 -3.84
CA GLY A 61 7.78 -7.07 -4.26
C GLY A 61 7.10 -8.42 -4.39
N ARG A 62 5.95 -8.61 -3.74
CA ARG A 62 5.17 -9.86 -3.82
C ARG A 62 3.66 -9.64 -3.61
N PHE A 63 2.86 -10.58 -4.11
CA PHE A 63 1.42 -10.59 -3.88
C PHE A 63 1.06 -11.34 -2.59
N PHE A 64 0.14 -10.78 -1.80
CA PHE A 64 -0.51 -11.49 -0.70
C PHE A 64 -1.92 -11.89 -1.11
N THR A 65 -2.20 -13.19 -1.04
CA THR A 65 -3.39 -13.80 -1.61
C THR A 65 -4.04 -14.79 -0.65
N LYS A 66 -5.28 -15.22 -0.96
CA LYS A 66 -5.93 -16.33 -0.24
C LYS A 66 -5.51 -17.69 -0.77
N THR A 67 -5.31 -17.81 -2.08
CA THR A 67 -4.93 -19.05 -2.77
C THR A 67 -3.72 -18.82 -3.68
N PRO A 68 -3.01 -19.89 -4.09
CA PRO A 68 -1.89 -19.75 -5.01
C PRO A 68 -2.25 -19.01 -6.30
N LEU A 69 -1.35 -18.16 -6.79
CA LEU A 69 -1.52 -17.57 -8.13
C LEU A 69 -1.36 -18.66 -9.22
N PRO A 70 -2.11 -18.57 -10.33
CA PRO A 70 -1.97 -19.50 -11.45
C PRO A 70 -0.57 -19.49 -12.05
N ASP A 71 0.05 -18.31 -12.18
CA ASP A 71 1.44 -18.20 -12.60
C ASP A 71 2.38 -18.28 -11.38
N THR A 72 2.96 -19.45 -11.18
CA THR A 72 3.88 -19.73 -10.07
C THR A 72 5.24 -19.02 -10.20
N LYS A 73 5.52 -18.39 -11.36
CA LYS A 73 6.72 -17.55 -11.54
C LYS A 73 6.54 -16.18 -10.88
N MET A 74 5.33 -15.73 -10.63
CA MET A 74 5.09 -14.48 -9.89
C MET A 74 5.39 -14.70 -8.40
N PRO A 75 6.09 -13.76 -7.72
CA PRO A 75 6.29 -13.86 -6.27
C PRO A 75 4.96 -13.67 -5.53
N PHE A 76 4.48 -14.72 -4.84
CA PHE A 76 3.29 -14.63 -4.00
C PHE A 76 3.44 -15.42 -2.70
N SER A 77 2.68 -15.01 -1.71
CA SER A 77 2.49 -15.71 -0.44
C SER A 77 0.98 -15.77 -0.14
N THR A 78 0.44 -16.94 0.20
CA THR A 78 -1.00 -17.10 0.49
C THR A 78 -1.36 -16.62 1.90
N VAL A 79 -0.89 -15.43 2.30
CA VAL A 79 -1.00 -14.87 3.65
C VAL A 79 -2.45 -14.82 4.13
N TYR A 80 -3.40 -14.67 3.21
CA TYR A 80 -4.82 -14.53 3.53
C TYR A 80 -5.60 -15.85 3.44
N ARG A 81 -4.91 -17.00 3.34
CA ARG A 81 -5.53 -18.34 3.24
C ARG A 81 -6.63 -18.56 4.28
N ASN A 82 -6.32 -18.22 5.53
CA ASN A 82 -7.19 -18.42 6.69
C ASN A 82 -8.05 -17.19 7.04
N LEU A 83 -8.21 -16.25 6.09
CA LEU A 83 -9.07 -15.07 6.19
C LEU A 83 -10.15 -15.10 5.11
N GLU A 84 -11.23 -14.38 5.32
CA GLU A 84 -12.33 -14.31 4.34
C GLU A 84 -11.95 -13.40 3.18
N ASP A 85 -12.36 -13.76 1.96
CA ASP A 85 -12.22 -12.86 0.83
C ASP A 85 -13.40 -11.89 0.76
N SER A 86 -13.40 -10.94 1.70
CA SER A 86 -14.48 -9.98 1.87
C SER A 86 -13.92 -8.59 2.18
N TYR A 87 -14.65 -7.56 1.73
CA TYR A 87 -14.39 -6.17 2.09
C TYR A 87 -14.33 -5.97 3.62
N TYR A 88 -15.18 -6.68 4.38
CA TYR A 88 -15.23 -6.58 5.83
C TYR A 88 -14.03 -7.23 6.55
N ASP A 89 -13.19 -7.99 5.84
CA ASP A 89 -11.98 -8.62 6.41
C ASP A 89 -10.69 -7.91 5.98
N LEU A 90 -10.77 -6.85 5.15
CA LEU A 90 -9.61 -6.06 4.69
C LEU A 90 -8.76 -5.56 5.85
N PHE A 91 -9.39 -5.10 6.94
CA PHE A 91 -8.64 -4.66 8.12
C PHE A 91 -7.77 -5.80 8.68
N ARG A 92 -8.33 -7.00 8.84
CA ARG A 92 -7.59 -8.16 9.36
C ARG A 92 -6.52 -8.63 8.38
N LYS A 93 -6.80 -8.59 7.07
CA LYS A 93 -5.80 -8.87 6.03
C LYS A 93 -4.63 -7.90 6.13
N THR A 94 -4.90 -6.61 6.27
CA THR A 94 -3.86 -5.58 6.43
C THR A 94 -3.04 -5.77 7.71
N LEU A 95 -3.69 -6.02 8.87
CA LEU A 95 -2.97 -6.30 10.12
C LEU A 95 -2.02 -7.49 9.94
N LEU A 96 -2.53 -8.58 9.35
CA LEU A 96 -1.73 -9.78 9.09
C LEU A 96 -0.65 -9.53 8.04
N GLY A 97 -0.91 -8.71 7.03
CA GLY A 97 0.02 -8.35 5.97
C GLY A 97 1.25 -7.62 6.53
N PHE A 98 1.06 -6.56 7.31
CA PHE A 98 2.19 -5.89 7.97
C PHE A 98 2.91 -6.81 8.95
N TYR A 99 2.18 -7.56 9.78
CA TYR A 99 2.79 -8.49 10.72
C TYR A 99 3.63 -9.55 10.00
N TYR A 100 3.09 -10.16 8.95
CA TYR A 100 3.75 -11.22 8.20
C TYR A 100 4.99 -10.72 7.48
N SER A 101 4.89 -9.54 6.85
CA SER A 101 6.01 -8.86 6.21
C SER A 101 7.20 -8.66 7.16
N TYR A 102 6.94 -8.16 8.36
CA TYR A 102 8.00 -7.87 9.33
C TYR A 102 8.51 -9.10 10.07
N ALA A 103 7.61 -9.92 10.62
CA ALA A 103 7.96 -10.99 11.55
C ALA A 103 8.35 -12.31 10.87
N TYR A 104 7.81 -12.59 9.69
CA TYR A 104 8.02 -13.88 9.00
C TYR A 104 8.81 -13.75 7.70
N ILE A 105 8.80 -12.59 7.03
CA ILE A 105 9.61 -12.37 5.83
C ILE A 105 10.94 -11.72 6.19
N SER A 106 10.91 -10.46 6.65
CA SER A 106 12.11 -9.81 7.18
C SER A 106 11.80 -8.50 7.89
N LYS A 107 12.54 -8.25 8.98
CA LYS A 107 12.59 -6.99 9.72
C LYS A 107 13.65 -6.01 9.19
N ASP A 108 14.43 -6.41 8.18
CA ASP A 108 15.61 -5.69 7.70
C ASP A 108 15.31 -4.82 6.45
N PHE A 109 14.05 -4.36 6.32
CA PHE A 109 13.65 -3.36 5.34
C PHE A 109 13.39 -2.02 5.98
N ASP A 110 13.80 -0.93 5.33
CA ASP A 110 13.58 0.42 5.86
C ASP A 110 12.09 0.82 5.81
N TRP A 111 11.37 0.38 4.78
CA TRP A 111 10.00 0.78 4.50
C TRP A 111 9.12 -0.38 4.03
N TYR A 112 7.87 -0.39 4.48
CA TYR A 112 6.87 -1.40 4.14
C TYR A 112 5.66 -0.74 3.49
N LEU A 113 5.47 -1.00 2.20
CA LEU A 113 4.35 -0.53 1.40
C LEU A 113 3.21 -1.57 1.37
N LYS A 114 2.01 -1.12 1.75
CA LYS A 114 0.74 -1.79 1.44
C LYS A 114 0.15 -1.19 0.18
N ALA A 115 -0.13 -2.03 -0.80
CA ALA A 115 -0.76 -1.63 -2.07
C ALA A 115 -1.95 -2.52 -2.41
N ASP A 116 -2.88 -1.98 -3.19
CA ASP A 116 -3.97 -2.71 -3.81
C ASP A 116 -3.65 -3.03 -5.29
N ASP A 117 -4.34 -4.01 -5.87
CA ASP A 117 -4.09 -4.48 -7.24
C ASP A 117 -4.53 -3.53 -8.36
N ASP A 118 -5.19 -2.42 -8.05
CA ASP A 118 -5.51 -1.33 -8.99
C ASP A 118 -4.69 -0.06 -8.73
N ASN A 119 -3.58 -0.19 -8.02
CA ASN A 119 -2.60 0.88 -7.85
C ASN A 119 -1.53 0.84 -8.93
N TYR A 120 -1.08 2.02 -9.36
CA TYR A 120 0.16 2.18 -10.12
C TYR A 120 1.15 3.03 -9.32
N TYR A 121 2.39 2.55 -9.17
CA TYR A 121 3.46 3.25 -8.45
C TYR A 121 4.62 3.65 -9.36
N VAL A 122 5.14 4.86 -9.16
CA VAL A 122 6.44 5.27 -9.71
C VAL A 122 7.50 5.03 -8.63
N ILE A 123 8.06 3.81 -8.61
CA ILE A 123 8.93 3.36 -7.52
C ILE A 123 10.19 4.23 -7.37
N ASP A 124 10.70 4.81 -8.45
CA ASP A 124 11.85 5.71 -8.37
C ASP A 124 11.51 6.99 -7.58
N HIS A 125 10.35 7.60 -7.89
CA HIS A 125 9.89 8.78 -7.15
C HIS A 125 9.62 8.46 -5.69
N LEU A 126 9.12 7.25 -5.41
CA LEU A 126 8.95 6.78 -4.05
C LEU A 126 10.30 6.67 -3.34
N LYS A 127 11.27 5.96 -3.91
CA LYS A 127 12.60 5.81 -3.31
C LYS A 127 13.30 7.16 -3.11
N ASP A 128 13.20 8.07 -4.06
CA ASP A 128 13.72 9.44 -3.94
C ASP A 128 13.08 10.19 -2.76
N TYR A 129 11.77 10.06 -2.56
CA TYR A 129 11.08 10.66 -1.41
C TYR A 129 11.49 9.99 -0.09
N LEU A 130 11.55 8.66 -0.06
CA LEU A 130 11.95 7.90 1.14
C LEU A 130 13.39 8.21 1.57
N ASN A 131 14.30 8.48 0.62
CA ASN A 131 15.67 8.91 0.89
C ASN A 131 15.77 10.24 1.63
N THR A 132 14.70 11.03 1.69
CA THR A 132 14.65 12.29 2.46
C THR A 132 14.17 12.12 3.89
N LEU A 133 13.82 10.90 4.29
CA LEU A 133 13.21 10.58 5.58
C LEU A 133 14.06 9.55 6.34
N ASP A 134 13.91 9.53 7.66
CA ASP A 134 14.56 8.57 8.53
C ASP A 134 13.61 7.38 8.83
N PRO A 135 13.90 6.14 8.37
CA PRO A 135 13.07 4.97 8.64
C PRO A 135 13.10 4.51 10.12
N SER A 136 14.01 5.05 10.93
CA SER A 136 14.06 4.80 12.37
C SER A 136 13.05 5.65 13.17
N GLU A 137 12.48 6.66 12.54
CA GLU A 137 11.34 7.42 13.07
C GLU A 137 10.01 6.73 12.71
N PRO A 138 9.01 6.70 13.61
CA PRO A 138 7.77 5.97 13.39
C PRO A 138 6.81 6.73 12.46
N LEU A 139 7.12 6.71 11.17
CA LEU A 139 6.41 7.43 10.12
C LEU A 139 5.30 6.61 9.46
N TYR A 140 4.18 7.28 9.17
CA TYR A 140 3.01 6.76 8.44
C TYR A 140 2.71 7.65 7.23
N LEU A 141 3.02 7.18 6.03
CA LEU A 141 3.05 7.98 4.81
C LEU A 141 1.93 7.56 3.84
N GLY A 142 1.25 8.53 3.24
CA GLY A 142 0.17 8.28 2.28
C GLY A 142 -0.69 9.53 2.08
N TYR A 143 -1.93 9.33 1.60
CA TYR A 143 -2.87 10.44 1.44
C TYR A 143 -3.74 10.65 2.67
N ARG A 144 -3.52 11.74 3.42
CA ARG A 144 -4.23 12.03 4.67
C ARG A 144 -5.67 12.52 4.46
N LEU A 145 -6.64 11.71 4.88
CA LEU A 145 -8.07 12.04 4.97
C LEU A 145 -8.41 12.54 6.38
N LYS A 146 -9.40 13.43 6.48
CA LYS A 146 -9.86 14.06 7.74
C LYS A 146 -11.14 13.52 8.40
N PRO A 147 -12.12 12.92 7.71
CA PRO A 147 -13.51 12.94 8.18
C PRO A 147 -13.82 12.13 9.44
N PHE A 148 -12.94 11.19 9.86
CA PHE A 148 -13.26 10.25 10.94
C PHE A 148 -12.31 10.25 12.14
N LEU A 149 -11.09 10.78 12.00
CA LEU A 149 -10.11 10.84 13.08
C LEU A 149 -9.60 12.28 13.20
N GLN A 150 -9.36 12.74 14.43
CA GLN A 150 -8.91 14.11 14.73
C GLN A 150 -7.64 14.46 13.93
N ASP A 151 -6.64 13.59 13.98
CA ASP A 151 -5.41 13.71 13.21
C ASP A 151 -5.50 13.00 11.85
N GLY A 152 -6.69 12.66 11.37
CA GLY A 152 -6.86 11.97 10.10
C GLY A 152 -6.24 10.57 10.03
N TYR A 153 -6.28 9.98 8.84
CA TYR A 153 -5.74 8.65 8.51
C TYR A 153 -5.34 8.63 7.04
N ASN A 154 -4.40 7.77 6.62
CA ASN A 154 -4.10 7.66 5.19
C ASN A 154 -5.19 6.84 4.50
N SER A 155 -5.68 7.32 3.36
CA SER A 155 -6.60 6.59 2.49
C SER A 155 -5.99 5.25 2.08
N GLY A 156 -6.78 4.18 2.10
CA GLY A 156 -6.35 2.88 1.59
C GLY A 156 -6.14 2.86 0.08
N GLY A 157 -6.88 3.71 -0.66
CA GLY A 157 -6.93 3.72 -2.12
C GLY A 157 -5.56 3.84 -2.80
N PRO A 158 -4.77 4.90 -2.57
CA PRO A 158 -3.45 5.05 -3.18
C PRO A 158 -2.35 4.23 -2.47
N GLY A 159 -2.75 3.32 -1.56
CA GLY A 159 -1.89 2.66 -0.60
C GLY A 159 -1.22 3.60 0.40
N TYR A 160 -0.43 3.01 1.28
CA TYR A 160 0.31 3.73 2.30
C TYR A 160 1.52 2.93 2.79
N ILE A 161 2.45 3.63 3.40
CA ILE A 161 3.76 3.10 3.80
C ILE A 161 3.93 3.32 5.29
N LEU A 162 4.50 2.31 5.94
CA LEU A 162 5.01 2.40 7.30
C LEU A 162 6.53 2.28 7.27
N SER A 163 7.19 3.17 7.99
CA SER A 163 8.62 3.01 8.33
C SER A 163 8.87 1.72 9.12
N ASN A 164 10.11 1.24 9.11
CA ASN A 164 10.54 0.12 9.93
C ASN A 164 10.13 0.31 11.41
N ALA A 165 10.39 1.50 11.96
CA ALA A 165 10.05 1.81 13.35
C ALA A 165 8.54 1.74 13.61
N ALA A 166 7.71 2.25 12.70
CA ALA A 166 6.25 2.16 12.83
C ALA A 166 5.75 0.71 12.76
N VAL A 167 6.28 -0.11 11.84
CA VAL A 167 5.89 -1.53 11.75
C VAL A 167 6.35 -2.33 12.98
N ARG A 168 7.56 -2.06 13.49
CA ARG A 168 8.04 -2.66 14.74
C ARG A 168 7.09 -2.36 15.89
N ILE A 169 6.73 -1.09 16.10
CA ILE A 169 5.78 -0.69 17.15
C ILE A 169 4.43 -1.40 16.95
N PHE A 170 3.94 -1.44 15.70
CA PHE A 170 2.71 -2.13 15.37
C PHE A 170 2.75 -3.62 15.75
N VAL A 171 3.81 -4.34 15.38
CA VAL A 171 3.97 -5.78 15.64
C VAL A 171 4.11 -6.06 17.14
N GLU A 172 4.93 -5.29 17.85
CA GLU A 172 5.26 -5.53 19.26
C GLU A 172 4.12 -5.14 20.21
N TYR A 173 3.40 -4.04 19.92
CA TYR A 173 2.45 -3.46 20.88
C TYR A 173 0.99 -3.49 20.41
N LEU A 174 0.72 -3.37 19.10
CA LEU A 174 -0.64 -3.12 18.60
C LEU A 174 -1.34 -4.35 18.04
N TYR A 175 -0.62 -5.26 17.38
CA TYR A 175 -1.23 -6.39 16.68
C TYR A 175 -2.14 -7.21 17.60
N ASN A 176 -1.65 -7.57 18.79
CA ASN A 176 -2.39 -8.40 19.76
C ASN A 176 -3.31 -7.59 20.69
N ASP A 177 -3.20 -6.26 20.72
CA ASP A 177 -4.01 -5.43 21.61
C ASP A 177 -5.27 -4.93 20.90
N GLU A 178 -6.39 -5.62 21.14
CA GLU A 178 -7.69 -5.25 20.57
C GLU A 178 -8.31 -3.99 21.20
N LYS A 179 -7.77 -3.48 22.32
CA LYS A 179 -8.21 -2.22 22.92
C LYS A 179 -7.55 -1.03 22.22
N LEU A 180 -6.24 -1.12 22.00
CA LEU A 180 -5.47 -0.08 21.29
C LEU A 180 -5.71 -0.12 19.78
N CYS A 181 -5.91 -1.32 19.23
CA CYS A 181 -6.12 -1.55 17.83
C CYS A 181 -7.44 -2.31 17.61
N PRO A 182 -8.62 -1.73 17.89
CA PRO A 182 -9.90 -2.43 17.76
C PRO A 182 -10.28 -2.70 16.31
N TYR A 183 -11.16 -3.68 16.07
CA TYR A 183 -11.70 -3.96 14.74
C TYR A 183 -12.40 -2.73 14.14
N ASP A 184 -12.16 -2.48 12.85
CA ASP A 184 -12.89 -1.53 12.04
C ASP A 184 -13.28 -2.18 10.71
N TRP A 185 -14.48 -1.88 10.21
CA TRP A 185 -14.94 -2.38 8.91
C TRP A 185 -14.27 -1.65 7.74
N ALA A 186 -13.84 -0.41 7.97
CA ALA A 186 -13.03 0.37 7.03
C ALA A 186 -11.56 0.17 7.41
N GLU A 187 -10.83 -0.55 6.56
CA GLU A 187 -9.43 -0.92 6.80
C GLU A 187 -8.53 0.27 7.14
N ASP A 188 -8.60 1.31 6.32
CA ASP A 188 -7.73 2.48 6.39
C ASP A 188 -7.99 3.33 7.64
N ARG A 189 -9.26 3.52 8.00
CA ARG A 189 -9.65 4.13 9.28
C ARG A 189 -9.20 3.28 10.46
N GLY A 190 -9.33 1.96 10.37
CA GLY A 190 -8.89 1.03 11.39
C GLY A 190 -7.40 1.12 11.65
N MET A 191 -6.60 1.11 10.58
CA MET A 191 -5.15 1.28 10.65
C MET A 191 -4.74 2.63 11.21
N GLY A 192 -5.38 3.71 10.75
CA GLY A 192 -5.15 5.05 11.29
C GLY A 192 -5.43 5.13 12.80
N ARG A 193 -6.55 4.57 13.26
CA ARG A 193 -6.89 4.53 14.70
C ARG A 193 -5.88 3.72 15.50
N CYS A 194 -5.51 2.54 14.98
CA CYS A 194 -4.55 1.64 15.60
C CYS A 194 -3.21 2.34 15.83
N LEU A 195 -2.64 2.97 14.79
CA LEU A 195 -1.37 3.68 14.87
C LEU A 195 -1.44 4.92 15.77
N ALA A 196 -2.56 5.67 15.71
CA ALA A 196 -2.76 6.86 16.55
C ALA A 196 -2.76 6.55 18.05
N SER A 197 -3.10 5.33 18.47
CA SER A 197 -3.02 4.91 19.88
C SER A 197 -1.58 4.91 20.43
N MET A 198 -0.57 4.90 19.56
CA MET A 198 0.86 5.03 19.88
C MET A 198 1.43 6.39 19.46
N GLY A 199 0.56 7.38 19.17
CA GLY A 199 0.98 8.71 18.72
C GLY A 199 1.48 8.77 17.27
N ILE A 200 1.35 7.67 16.51
CA ILE A 200 1.74 7.62 15.10
C ILE A 200 0.59 8.14 14.25
N THR A 201 0.76 9.33 13.67
CA THR A 201 -0.26 9.97 12.81
C THR A 201 0.29 10.19 11.40
N PRO A 202 -0.57 10.39 10.38
CA PRO A 202 -0.09 10.55 9.01
C PRO A 202 0.79 11.78 8.81
N SER A 203 1.96 11.60 8.19
CA SER A 203 2.85 12.69 7.81
C SER A 203 2.30 13.49 6.61
N ASP A 204 2.70 14.75 6.46
CA ASP A 204 2.44 15.49 5.21
C ASP A 204 3.39 14.99 4.11
N THR A 205 2.84 14.28 3.13
CA THR A 205 3.63 13.73 2.02
C THR A 205 3.54 14.57 0.74
N ARG A 206 2.95 15.76 0.80
CA ARG A 206 2.89 16.66 -0.36
C ARG A 206 4.28 17.17 -0.68
N ASP A 207 4.50 17.57 -1.92
CA ASP A 207 5.76 18.21 -2.28
C ASP A 207 5.82 19.66 -1.74
N LYS A 208 6.96 20.32 -1.97
CA LYS A 208 7.21 21.71 -1.55
C LYS A 208 6.21 22.74 -2.09
N THR A 209 5.45 22.39 -3.14
CA THR A 209 4.40 23.24 -3.71
C THR A 209 3.02 22.93 -3.14
N GLY A 210 2.90 21.92 -2.28
CA GLY A 210 1.65 21.42 -1.74
C GLY A 210 0.90 20.48 -2.70
N ALA A 211 1.54 20.00 -3.76
CA ALA A 211 0.95 19.04 -4.69
C ALA A 211 1.06 17.60 -4.15
N ASN A 212 0.06 16.76 -4.44
CA ASN A 212 -0.05 15.43 -3.84
C ASN A 212 0.89 14.42 -4.52
N ARG A 213 1.62 13.64 -3.71
CA ARG A 213 2.38 12.48 -4.20
C ARG A 213 1.53 11.22 -4.28
N PHE A 214 0.66 11.01 -3.31
CA PHE A 214 -0.29 9.89 -3.28
C PHE A 214 -1.63 10.40 -3.78
N VAL A 215 -2.20 9.76 -4.81
CA VAL A 215 -3.38 10.27 -5.51
C VAL A 215 -4.54 9.29 -5.33
N PRO A 216 -5.46 9.55 -4.37
CA PRO A 216 -6.52 8.61 -3.98
C PRO A 216 -7.70 8.53 -4.95
N PHE A 217 -7.88 9.55 -5.79
CA PHE A 217 -8.98 9.67 -6.75
C PHE A 217 -8.43 10.21 -8.06
N LEU A 218 -9.16 10.02 -9.16
CA LEU A 218 -8.80 10.68 -10.42
C LEU A 218 -8.80 12.21 -10.24
N PRO A 219 -8.00 12.98 -11.00
CA PRO A 219 -7.88 14.43 -10.81
C PRO A 219 -9.24 15.17 -10.76
N LYS A 220 -10.17 14.79 -11.64
CA LYS A 220 -11.54 15.36 -11.67
C LYS A 220 -12.34 15.00 -10.42
N GLU A 221 -12.28 13.74 -10.00
CA GLU A 221 -12.97 13.26 -8.79
C GLU A 221 -12.42 13.96 -7.54
N MET A 222 -11.11 14.23 -7.45
CA MET A 222 -10.53 14.96 -6.33
C MET A 222 -11.17 16.34 -6.13
N LEU A 223 -11.55 17.03 -7.21
CA LEU A 223 -12.19 18.34 -7.14
C LEU A 223 -13.69 18.27 -6.75
N GLU A 224 -14.32 17.12 -6.95
CA GLU A 224 -15.72 16.87 -6.60
C GLU A 224 -15.88 16.38 -5.15
N VAL A 225 -14.81 15.83 -4.56
CA VAL A 225 -14.81 15.41 -3.16
C VAL A 225 -14.97 16.64 -2.25
N PRO A 226 -15.87 16.61 -1.25
CA PRO A 226 -16.06 17.75 -0.36
C PRO A 226 -14.76 18.15 0.34
N ALA A 227 -14.48 19.47 0.40
CA ALA A 227 -13.25 20.00 0.97
C ALA A 227 -12.92 19.47 2.38
N GLY A 228 -13.94 19.16 3.19
CA GLY A 228 -13.78 18.61 4.54
C GLY A 228 -13.23 17.17 4.60
N TYR A 229 -13.16 16.45 3.49
CA TYR A 229 -12.55 15.12 3.41
C TYR A 229 -11.02 15.20 3.32
N HIS A 230 -10.50 16.23 2.66
CA HIS A 230 -9.07 16.45 2.52
C HIS A 230 -8.52 17.05 3.82
N TYR A 231 -7.48 16.42 4.39
CA TYR A 231 -6.87 16.97 5.60
C TYR A 231 -6.16 18.29 5.31
N TYR A 232 -5.47 18.34 4.18
CA TYR A 232 -4.87 19.56 3.67
C TYR A 232 -5.72 20.13 2.52
N PRO A 233 -5.86 21.46 2.42
CA PRO A 233 -6.54 22.09 1.29
C PRO A 233 -5.91 21.68 -0.04
N LEU A 234 -6.75 21.43 -1.05
CA LEU A 234 -6.28 21.13 -2.40
C LEU A 234 -5.58 22.35 -3.01
N ASN A 235 -4.44 22.10 -3.68
CA ASN A 235 -3.76 23.12 -4.47
C ASN A 235 -4.38 23.20 -5.86
N ASN A 236 -5.18 24.24 -6.09
CA ASN A 236 -5.88 24.45 -7.36
C ASN A 236 -4.96 24.75 -8.56
N ARG A 237 -3.65 25.00 -8.33
CA ARG A 237 -2.67 25.22 -9.41
C ARG A 237 -1.96 23.93 -9.83
N SER A 238 -1.70 23.04 -8.89
CA SER A 238 -1.04 21.75 -9.14
C SER A 238 -1.56 20.73 -8.13
N LEU A 239 -2.55 19.93 -8.54
CA LEU A 239 -3.17 18.92 -7.68
C LEU A 239 -2.23 17.72 -7.43
N ILE A 240 -1.48 17.35 -8.47
CA ILE A 240 -0.62 16.17 -8.49
C ILE A 240 0.81 16.63 -8.72
N SER A 241 1.72 16.12 -7.89
CA SER A 241 3.15 16.41 -8.00
C SER A 241 3.70 15.84 -9.31
N GLU A 242 4.64 16.54 -9.96
CA GLU A 242 5.46 15.96 -11.02
C GLU A 242 6.24 14.73 -10.54
N ASN A 243 6.52 14.67 -9.23
CA ASN A 243 7.13 13.53 -8.56
C ASN A 243 6.08 12.72 -7.78
N PHE A 244 4.90 12.49 -8.38
CA PHE A 244 3.89 11.63 -7.77
C PHE A 244 4.42 10.21 -7.58
N VAL A 245 3.91 9.57 -6.54
CA VAL A 245 4.31 8.25 -6.07
C VAL A 245 3.29 7.20 -6.49
N SER A 246 2.00 7.45 -6.27
CA SER A 246 0.96 6.46 -6.53
C SER A 246 -0.33 7.03 -7.07
N LEU A 247 -0.99 6.23 -7.90
CA LEU A 247 -2.29 6.50 -8.50
C LEU A 247 -3.23 5.33 -8.20
N HIS A 248 -4.47 5.64 -7.82
CA HIS A 248 -5.49 4.65 -7.49
C HIS A 248 -6.51 4.46 -8.64
N ARG A 249 -7.15 3.28 -8.70
CA ARG A 249 -8.15 2.89 -9.72
C ARG A 249 -7.62 2.90 -11.15
N ILE A 250 -6.37 2.51 -11.34
CA ILE A 250 -5.75 2.42 -12.65
C ILE A 250 -6.09 1.06 -13.27
N SER A 251 -6.66 1.07 -14.48
CA SER A 251 -6.97 -0.17 -15.18
C SER A 251 -5.70 -0.89 -15.65
N PRO A 252 -5.72 -2.22 -15.87
CA PRO A 252 -4.54 -2.98 -16.30
C PRO A 252 -3.87 -2.41 -17.56
N ARG A 253 -4.68 -1.99 -18.55
CA ARG A 253 -4.18 -1.36 -19.78
C ARG A 253 -3.54 0.00 -19.51
N LYS A 254 -4.15 0.81 -18.62
CA LYS A 254 -3.57 2.10 -18.20
C LYS A 254 -2.25 1.89 -17.46
N MET A 255 -2.13 0.89 -16.58
CA MET A 255 -0.86 0.60 -15.89
C MET A 255 0.29 0.35 -16.87
N ILE A 256 0.07 -0.54 -17.85
CA ILE A 256 1.07 -0.88 -18.87
C ILE A 256 1.42 0.35 -19.72
N PHE A 257 0.41 1.15 -20.10
CA PHE A 257 0.62 2.36 -20.87
C PHE A 257 1.43 3.41 -20.09
N LEU A 258 1.08 3.67 -18.83
CA LEU A 258 1.82 4.59 -17.95
C LEU A 258 3.27 4.12 -17.77
N ASP A 259 3.50 2.82 -17.54
CA ASP A 259 4.86 2.28 -17.42
C ASP A 259 5.67 2.50 -18.70
N SER A 260 5.05 2.34 -19.87
CA SER A 260 5.72 2.57 -21.16
C SER A 260 6.11 4.03 -21.42
N ILE A 261 5.37 5.00 -20.85
CA ILE A 261 5.66 6.43 -20.96
C ILE A 261 6.72 6.86 -19.95
N LEU A 262 6.62 6.36 -18.72
CA LEU A 262 7.51 6.70 -17.62
C LEU A 262 8.88 6.02 -17.74
N TYR A 263 8.90 4.83 -18.33
CA TYR A 263 10.09 4.01 -18.57
C TYR A 263 10.23 3.64 -20.06
N PRO A 264 10.34 4.62 -20.96
CA PRO A 264 10.38 4.34 -22.38
C PRO A 264 11.71 3.68 -22.75
N LYS A 265 11.67 2.77 -23.72
CA LYS A 265 12.88 2.08 -24.23
C LYS A 265 13.95 3.04 -24.77
N SER A 266 13.57 4.26 -25.12
CA SER A 266 14.47 5.34 -25.56
C SER A 266 15.27 5.98 -24.42
N GLY A 267 14.95 5.69 -23.15
CA GLY A 267 15.60 6.25 -21.96
C GLY A 267 15.19 7.69 -21.61
N LYS A 268 14.41 8.37 -22.43
CA LYS A 268 13.92 9.74 -22.16
C LYS A 268 12.55 9.71 -21.50
N ARG A 269 12.47 9.95 -20.19
CA ARG A 269 11.18 10.07 -19.47
C ARG A 269 10.33 11.18 -20.10
N LEU A 270 9.11 10.84 -20.48
CA LEU A 270 8.13 11.80 -20.98
C LEU A 270 7.21 12.21 -19.83
N PHE A 271 7.66 13.22 -19.07
CA PHE A 271 6.77 14.00 -18.20
C PHE A 271 6.37 15.24 -18.98
N THR A 272 5.29 15.16 -19.73
CA THR A 272 4.69 16.32 -20.37
C THR A 272 3.42 16.70 -19.59
N PRO A 273 3.01 17.98 -19.54
CA PRO A 273 1.76 18.38 -18.90
C PRO A 273 0.54 17.57 -19.38
N GLU A 274 0.55 17.12 -20.64
CA GLU A 274 -0.49 16.27 -21.24
C GLU A 274 -0.57 14.87 -20.60
N PHE A 275 0.45 14.43 -19.83
CA PHE A 275 0.40 13.19 -19.07
C PHE A 275 -0.74 13.18 -18.05
N PHE A 276 -0.99 14.31 -17.40
CA PHE A 276 -2.06 14.41 -16.41
C PHE A 276 -3.45 14.43 -17.05
N ASP A 277 -3.56 14.80 -18.33
CA ASP A 277 -4.79 14.68 -19.10
C ASP A 277 -5.13 13.22 -19.46
N LEU A 278 -4.15 12.31 -19.36
CA LEU A 278 -4.31 10.87 -19.61
C LEU A 278 -4.78 10.09 -18.36
N LEU A 279 -4.74 10.72 -17.17
CA LEU A 279 -5.20 10.13 -15.90
C LEU A 279 -6.73 10.18 -15.79
#